data_AF-A0A3G9INU7-F1
#
_entry.id   AF-A0A3G9INU7-F1
#
_cell.length_a   1.000
_cell.length_b   1.000
_cell.length_c   1.000
_cell.angle_alpha   90.00
_cell.angle_beta   90.00
_cell.angle_gamma   90.00
#
_symmetry.space_group_name_H-M   'P 1'
#
loop_
_entity.id
_entity.type
_entity.pdbx_description
1 polymer ?
#
loop_
_entity_poly.entity_id
_entity_poly.type
_entity_poly.pdbx_seq_one_letter_code
_entity_poly.pdbx_strand_id
1 'polypeptide(L)'
;MACDPIRLRRVVWAVVAHAAVSSTLSETPTARALGCLVTGETVSADLAAAVERVVIGLDGRAFDVHDREGDSPSYLAAFSRARAAAAVGFAISADLEHDAAEAVYEAWAATGDIETVRAVFALVLP
;
A
#
# COMPACT_ATOMS: atom_id res chain seq x y z
N MET A 1 -10.57 21.88 9.84
CA MET A 1 -9.41 22.26 9.01
C MET A 1 -9.27 21.15 7.97
N ALA A 2 -9.66 21.39 6.73
CA ALA A 2 -9.56 20.35 5.69
C ALA A 2 -8.07 20.14 5.37
N CYS A 3 -7.63 18.89 5.28
CA CYS A 3 -6.28 18.58 4.82
C CYS A 3 -6.17 19.00 3.34
N ASP A 4 -5.10 19.71 2.98
CA ASP A 4 -4.82 20.05 1.58
C ASP A 4 -4.71 18.74 0.76
N PRO A 5 -5.52 18.55 -0.30
CA PRO A 5 -5.53 17.31 -1.09
C PRO A 5 -4.15 16.92 -1.64
N ILE A 6 -3.30 17.90 -1.95
CA ILE A 6 -1.93 17.65 -2.41
C ILE A 6 -1.07 17.11 -1.26
N ARG A 7 -1.27 17.61 -0.03
CA ARG A 7 -0.57 17.11 1.16
C ARG A 7 -1.02 15.70 1.52
N LEU A 8 -2.32 15.44 1.54
CA LEU A 8 -2.87 14.10 1.83
C LEU A 8 -2.25 13.08 0.87
N ARG A 9 -2.25 13.40 -0.42
CA ARG A 9 -1.67 12.56 -1.46
C ARG A 9 -0.19 12.26 -1.21
N ARG A 10 0.62 13.28 -0.88
CA ARG A 10 2.04 13.10 -0.55
C ARG A 10 2.27 12.21 0.67
N VAL A 11 1.47 12.37 1.73
CA VAL A 11 1.57 11.51 2.93
C VAL A 11 1.29 10.06 2.57
N VAL A 12 0.13 9.81 1.95
CA VAL A 12 -0.29 8.44 1.61
C VAL A 12 0.78 7.78 0.75
N TRP A 13 1.30 8.49 -0.26
CA TRP A 13 2.33 7.96 -1.14
C TRP A 13 3.63 7.62 -0.40
N ALA A 14 4.10 8.49 0.48
CA ALA A 14 5.33 8.24 1.23
C ALA A 14 5.20 7.00 2.14
N VAL A 15 4.06 6.85 2.81
CA VAL A 15 3.76 5.69 3.66
C VAL A 15 3.65 4.41 2.84
N VAL A 16 2.94 4.45 1.71
CA VAL A 16 2.72 3.28 0.83
C VAL A 16 4.00 2.86 0.11
N ALA A 17 4.83 3.82 -0.34
CA ALA A 17 6.12 3.53 -0.93
C ALA A 17 7.07 2.88 0.09
N HIS A 18 7.06 3.36 1.34
CA HIS A 18 7.82 2.72 2.42
C HIS A 18 7.36 1.28 2.64
N ALA A 19 6.04 1.04 2.73
CA ALA A 19 5.49 -0.31 2.91
C ALA A 19 5.87 -1.26 1.78
N ALA A 20 5.76 -0.81 0.52
CA ALA A 20 6.14 -1.62 -0.64
C ALA A 20 7.62 -2.04 -0.62
N VAL A 21 8.52 -1.13 -0.22
CA VAL A 21 9.95 -1.44 -0.09
C VAL A 21 10.20 -2.41 1.07
N SER A 22 9.64 -2.13 2.24
CA SER A 22 9.81 -2.94 3.45
C SER A 22 9.26 -4.36 3.30
N SER A 23 8.17 -4.53 2.54
CA SER A 23 7.57 -5.84 2.28
C SER A 23 8.18 -6.57 1.08
N THR A 24 9.16 -6.00 0.38
CA THR A 24 9.71 -6.53 -0.89
C THR A 24 8.67 -6.73 -2.00
N LEU A 25 7.63 -5.88 -2.04
CA LEU A 25 6.61 -5.89 -3.08
C LEU A 25 7.26 -5.55 -4.43
N SER A 26 7.12 -6.42 -5.42
CA SER A 26 7.87 -6.32 -6.69
C SER A 26 7.04 -6.64 -7.94
N GLU A 27 5.74 -6.93 -7.76
CA GLU A 27 4.82 -7.21 -8.85
C GLU A 27 4.72 -6.02 -9.80
N THR A 28 5.00 -6.24 -11.09
CA THR A 28 5.08 -5.18 -12.11
C THR A 28 3.92 -4.18 -12.10
N PRO A 29 2.63 -4.58 -11.96
CA PRO A 29 1.54 -3.61 -11.86
C PRO A 29 1.68 -2.65 -10.67
N THR A 30 2.02 -3.16 -9.48
CA THR A 30 2.19 -2.35 -8.27
C THR A 30 3.39 -1.41 -8.37
N ALA A 31 4.51 -1.87 -8.94
CA ALA A 31 5.68 -1.04 -9.18
C ALA A 31 5.40 0.10 -10.18
N ARG A 32 4.66 -0.19 -11.25
CA ARG A 32 4.22 0.83 -12.22
C ARG A 32 3.28 1.85 -11.60
N ALA A 33 2.31 1.39 -10.81
CA ALA A 33 1.39 2.25 -10.08
C ALA A 33 2.13 3.21 -9.14
N LEU A 34 3.06 2.70 -8.33
CA LEU A 34 3.95 3.52 -7.50
C LEU A 34 4.75 4.54 -8.32
N GLY A 35 5.24 4.16 -9.51
CA GLY A 35 5.90 5.07 -10.44
C GLY A 35 5.02 6.25 -10.86
N CYS A 36 3.75 5.99 -11.21
CA CYS A 36 2.78 7.05 -11.53
C CYS A 36 2.55 8.00 -10.34
N LEU A 37 2.50 7.46 -9.12
CA LEU A 37 2.41 8.29 -7.91
C LEU A 37 3.63 9.23 -7.81
N VAL A 38 4.86 8.71 -7.97
CA VAL A 38 6.08 9.53 -7.91
C VAL A 38 6.11 10.64 -8.97
N THR A 39 5.65 10.36 -10.19
CA THR A 39 5.65 11.33 -11.30
C THR A 39 4.43 12.25 -11.32
N GLY A 40 3.44 12.00 -10.46
CA GLY A 40 2.16 12.74 -10.46
C GLY A 40 1.26 12.39 -11.65
N GLU A 41 1.52 11.27 -12.33
CA GLU A 41 0.70 10.78 -13.43
C GLU A 41 -0.56 10.07 -12.92
N THR A 42 -1.65 10.18 -13.69
CA THR A 42 -2.88 9.45 -13.40
C THR A 42 -2.70 7.97 -13.73
N VAL A 43 -3.12 7.11 -12.80
CA VAL A 43 -3.17 5.66 -13.03
C VAL A 43 -4.35 5.32 -13.95
N SER A 44 -4.09 4.58 -15.03
CA SER A 44 -5.15 4.15 -15.95
C SER A 44 -6.04 3.08 -15.31
N ALA A 45 -7.28 2.97 -15.79
CA ALA A 45 -8.22 1.95 -15.32
C ALA A 45 -7.67 0.51 -15.50
N ASP A 46 -6.98 0.25 -16.62
CA ASP A 46 -6.34 -1.04 -16.88
C ASP A 46 -5.24 -1.37 -15.87
N LEU A 47 -4.44 -0.35 -15.48
CA LEU A 47 -3.39 -0.51 -14.48
C LEU A 47 -3.99 -0.70 -13.09
N ALA A 48 -5.04 0.05 -12.74
CA ALA A 48 -5.77 -0.15 -11.48
C ALA A 48 -6.35 -1.56 -11.37
N ALA A 49 -7.02 -2.06 -12.42
CA ALA A 49 -7.52 -3.43 -12.46
C ALA A 49 -6.40 -4.48 -12.40
N ALA A 50 -5.21 -4.17 -12.95
CA ALA A 50 -4.05 -5.05 -12.83
C ALA A 50 -3.48 -5.08 -11.41
N VAL A 51 -3.47 -3.95 -10.69
CA VAL A 51 -3.11 -3.88 -9.27
C VAL A 51 -4.11 -4.67 -8.43
N GLU A 52 -5.42 -4.52 -8.66
CA GLU A 52 -6.45 -5.28 -7.96
C GLU A 52 -6.26 -6.80 -8.08
N ARG A 53 -5.95 -7.30 -9.28
CA ARG A 53 -5.62 -8.73 -9.48
C ARG A 53 -4.38 -9.17 -8.69
N VAL A 54 -3.38 -8.30 -8.55
CA VAL A 54 -2.20 -8.57 -7.72
C VAL A 54 -2.58 -8.66 -6.25
N VAL A 55 -3.43 -7.75 -5.75
CA VAL A 55 -3.94 -7.77 -4.38
C VAL A 55 -4.64 -9.09 -4.09
N ILE A 56 -5.63 -9.45 -4.91
CA ILE A 56 -6.39 -10.70 -4.77
C ILE A 56 -5.45 -11.92 -4.78
N GLY A 57 -4.48 -11.94 -5.72
CA GLY A 57 -3.53 -13.05 -5.83
C GLY A 57 -2.53 -13.13 -4.66
N LEU A 58 -2.16 -12.02 -4.04
CA LEU A 58 -1.31 -12.01 -2.86
C LEU A 58 -2.09 -12.42 -1.60
N ASP A 59 -3.33 -11.95 -1.44
CA ASP A 59 -4.20 -12.35 -0.34
C ASP A 59 -4.49 -13.85 -0.36
N GLY A 60 -4.86 -14.39 -1.53
CA GLY A 60 -5.04 -15.84 -1.69
C GLY A 60 -3.81 -16.64 -1.27
N ARG A 61 -2.61 -16.18 -1.67
CA ARG A 61 -1.35 -16.83 -1.27
C ARG A 61 -1.08 -16.72 0.23
N ALA A 62 -1.40 -15.59 0.86
CA ALA A 62 -1.26 -15.44 2.30
C ALA A 62 -2.18 -16.40 3.05
N PHE A 63 -3.44 -16.53 2.62
CA PHE A 63 -4.38 -17.51 3.17
C PHE A 63 -3.89 -18.95 2.96
N ASP A 64 -3.43 -19.31 1.76
CA ASP A 64 -2.91 -20.65 1.48
C ASP A 64 -1.71 -21.02 2.36
N VAL A 65 -0.86 -20.04 2.72
CA VAL A 65 0.28 -20.25 3.64
C VAL A 65 -0.23 -20.38 5.08
N HIS A 66 -1.14 -19.52 5.51
CA HIS A 66 -1.74 -19.58 6.84
C HIS A 66 -2.44 -20.92 7.09
N ASP A 67 -3.22 -21.42 6.13
CA ASP A 67 -3.94 -22.68 6.27
C ASP A 67 -3.02 -23.90 6.41
N ARG A 68 -1.81 -23.81 5.84
CA ARG A 68 -0.79 -24.88 5.93
C ARG A 68 0.11 -24.76 7.15
N GLU A 69 0.42 -23.55 7.58
CA GLU A 69 1.54 -23.28 8.50
C GLU A 69 1.15 -22.44 9.74
N GLY A 70 -0.09 -21.92 9.81
CA GLY A 70 -0.54 -20.99 10.84
C GLY A 70 0.21 -19.65 10.79
N ASP A 71 0.44 -19.05 11.96
CA ASP A 71 1.19 -17.79 12.15
C ASP A 71 2.71 -17.98 11.98
N SER A 72 3.13 -18.59 10.86
CA SER A 72 4.53 -18.85 10.54
C SER A 72 5.24 -17.59 10.02
N PRO A 73 6.59 -17.53 10.06
CA PRO A 73 7.34 -16.48 9.39
C PRO A 73 7.03 -16.37 7.88
N SER A 74 6.74 -17.50 7.24
CA SER A 74 6.33 -17.54 5.84
C SER A 74 4.97 -16.86 5.63
N TYR A 75 4.01 -17.11 6.53
CA TYR A 75 2.72 -16.45 6.51
C TYR A 75 2.89 -14.94 6.71
N LEU A 76 3.64 -14.51 7.72
CA LEU A 76 3.86 -13.10 8.00
C LEU A 76 4.50 -12.37 6.81
N ALA A 77 5.44 -13.01 6.10
CA ALA A 77 6.04 -12.45 4.89
C ALA A 77 5.02 -12.34 3.72
N ALA A 78 4.17 -13.36 3.54
CA ALA A 78 3.13 -13.35 2.51
C ALA A 78 2.04 -12.30 2.83
N PHE A 79 1.60 -12.24 4.09
CA PHE A 79 0.67 -11.25 4.61
C PHE A 79 1.21 -9.84 4.42
N SER A 80 2.44 -9.56 4.86
CA SER A 80 3.10 -8.26 4.70
C SER A 80 3.06 -7.78 3.25
N ARG A 81 3.38 -8.65 2.29
CA ARG A 81 3.30 -8.33 0.85
C ARG A 81 1.88 -8.05 0.38
N ALA A 82 0.91 -8.84 0.83
CA ALA A 82 -0.48 -8.66 0.45
C ALA A 82 -1.05 -7.32 0.95
N ARG A 83 -0.77 -6.97 2.21
CA ARG A 83 -1.14 -5.68 2.80
C ARG A 83 -0.46 -4.51 2.07
N ALA A 84 0.83 -4.63 1.72
CA ALA A 84 1.51 -3.59 0.94
C ALA A 84 0.88 -3.39 -0.45
N ALA A 85 0.46 -4.47 -1.12
CA ALA A 85 -0.24 -4.37 -2.40
C ALA A 85 -1.62 -3.70 -2.23
N ALA A 86 -2.37 -4.05 -1.18
CA ALA A 86 -3.65 -3.42 -0.87
C ALA A 86 -3.47 -1.91 -0.62
N ALA A 87 -2.43 -1.53 0.12
CA ALA A 87 -2.06 -0.14 0.34
C ALA A 87 -1.83 0.63 -0.97
N VAL A 88 -1.14 0.01 -1.95
CA VAL A 88 -0.99 0.57 -3.30
C VAL A 88 -2.35 0.71 -3.99
N GLY A 89 -3.22 -0.29 -3.90
CA GLY A 89 -4.57 -0.28 -4.49
C GLY A 89 -5.42 0.90 -4.00
N PHE A 90 -5.46 1.14 -2.69
CA PHE A 90 -6.17 2.29 -2.12
C PHE A 90 -5.50 3.63 -2.49
N ALA A 91 -4.17 3.68 -2.55
CA ALA A 91 -3.44 4.91 -2.87
C ALA A 91 -3.62 5.41 -4.31
N ILE A 92 -4.02 4.52 -5.23
CA ILE A 92 -4.31 4.84 -6.63
C ILE A 92 -5.80 5.04 -6.91
N SER A 93 -6.64 4.98 -5.88
CA SER A 93 -8.09 5.19 -6.02
C SER A 93 -8.42 6.57 -6.57
N ALA A 94 -9.52 6.63 -7.33
CA ALA A 94 -10.08 7.89 -7.80
C ALA A 94 -10.59 8.76 -6.64
N ASP A 95 -11.00 8.15 -5.52
CA ASP A 95 -11.45 8.82 -4.30
C ASP A 95 -10.44 8.63 -3.17
N LEU A 96 -9.24 9.17 -3.37
CA LEU A 96 -8.17 9.08 -2.39
C LEU A 96 -8.53 9.73 -1.04
N GLU A 97 -9.45 10.69 -1.00
CA GLU A 97 -9.87 11.29 0.27
C GLU A 97 -10.63 10.29 1.14
N HIS A 98 -11.47 9.46 0.52
CA HIS A 98 -12.13 8.35 1.20
C HIS A 98 -11.16 7.21 1.55
N ASP A 99 -10.28 6.85 0.61
CA ASP A 99 -9.46 5.64 0.72
C ASP A 99 -8.11 5.85 1.40
N ALA A 100 -7.72 7.09 1.72
CA ALA A 100 -6.44 7.40 2.35
C ALA A 100 -6.24 6.68 3.69
N ALA A 101 -7.31 6.55 4.50
CA ALA A 101 -7.24 5.87 5.78
C ALA A 101 -6.91 4.39 5.61
N GLU A 102 -7.55 3.73 4.63
CA GLU A 102 -7.29 2.33 4.30
C GLU A 102 -5.88 2.15 3.73
N ALA A 103 -5.44 3.03 2.82
CA ALA A 103 -4.08 2.98 2.29
C ALA A 103 -3.02 3.03 3.40
N VAL A 104 -3.21 3.91 4.39
CA VAL A 104 -2.30 4.05 5.55
C VAL A 104 -2.40 2.85 6.48
N TYR A 105 -3.61 2.38 6.77
CA TYR A 105 -3.84 1.21 7.61
C TYR A 105 -3.16 -0.03 7.03
N GLU A 106 -3.31 -0.28 5.73
CA GLU A 106 -2.71 -1.42 5.05
C GLU A 106 -1.18 -1.33 5.00
N ALA A 107 -0.64 -0.13 4.78
CA ALA A 107 0.80 0.11 4.83
C ALA A 107 1.38 -0.12 6.24
N TRP A 108 0.64 0.26 7.29
CA TRP A 108 1.01 -0.04 8.67
C TRP A 108 0.95 -1.55 8.93
N ALA A 109 -0.13 -2.23 8.52
CA ALA A 109 -0.28 -3.67 8.66
C ALA A 109 0.83 -4.44 7.94
N ALA A 110 1.31 -3.93 6.80
CA ALA A 110 2.42 -4.51 6.05
C ALA A 110 3.76 -4.44 6.80
N THR A 111 3.98 -3.39 7.59
CA THR A 111 5.29 -3.09 8.19
C THR A 111 5.36 -3.38 9.69
N GLY A 112 4.23 -3.34 10.39
CA GLY A 112 4.18 -3.32 11.85
C GLY A 112 4.80 -2.07 12.47
N ASP A 113 5.22 -1.08 11.68
CA ASP A 113 6.01 0.06 12.12
C ASP A 113 5.16 1.34 12.17
N ILE A 114 4.41 1.48 13.26
CA ILE A 114 3.57 2.66 13.49
C ILE A 114 4.39 3.94 13.68
N GLU A 115 5.66 3.83 14.13
CA GLU A 115 6.50 4.99 14.39
C GLU A 115 7.00 5.61 13.09
N THR A 116 7.37 4.80 12.09
CA THR A 116 7.69 5.31 10.75
C THR A 116 6.46 5.96 10.11
N VAL A 117 5.27 5.37 10.24
CA VAL A 117 4.03 6.00 9.76
C VAL A 117 3.83 7.36 10.42
N ARG A 118 3.94 7.46 11.75
CA ARG A 118 3.86 8.72 12.51
C ARG A 118 4.90 9.75 12.07
N ALA A 119 6.14 9.33 11.85
CA ALA A 119 7.22 10.20 11.40
C ALA A 119 6.94 10.78 10.00
N VAL A 120 6.41 9.97 9.08
CA VAL A 120 6.00 10.44 7.74
C VAL A 120 4.85 11.45 7.84
N PHE A 121 3.86 11.23 8.71
CA PHE A 121 2.82 12.23 8.97
C PHE A 121 3.40 13.54 9.51
N ALA A 122 4.31 13.49 10.49
CA ALA A 122 4.92 14.66 11.10
C ALA A 122 5.79 15.48 10.12
N LEU A 123 6.43 14.83 9.15
CA LEU A 123 7.25 15.50 8.12
C LEU A 123 6.41 16.28 7.09
N VAL A 124 5.14 15.91 6.91
CA VAL A 124 4.27 16.47 5.86
C VAL A 124 3.16 17.37 6.44
N LEU A 125 2.93 17.33 7.76
CA LEU A 125 2.02 18.20 8.51
C LEU A 125 2.80 19.22 9.38
N PRO A 126 3.33 20.33 8.82
CA PRO A 126 3.78 21.46 9.62
C PRO A 126 2.60 22.22 10.25
#